data_AF-A0A969D6X6-F1
#
_entry.id   AF-A0A969D6X6-F1
#
_cell.length_a   1.000
_cell.length_b   1.000
_cell.length_c   1.000
_cell.angle_alpha   90.00
_cell.angle_beta   90.00
_cell.angle_gamma   90.00
#
_symmetry.space_group_name_H-M   'P 1'
#
loop_
_entity.id
_entity.type
_entity.pdbx_description
1 polymer ?
#
loop_
_entity_poly.entity_id
_entity_poly.type
_entity_poly.pdbx_seq_one_letter_code
_entity_poly.pdbx_strand_id
1 'polypeptide(L)'
;MLHPYTSRNYQFSKEGGVSGNDSASYRWGKAGTGGLNELSWMNGVRVHPDLSLGFGFSYLFGSMQEDLSIQLDEANGRFSSSTVTRSRYTWGGVKAQLGAVYRRTLAEKKYLNSGINLELGTKLQGDVVQYRGYTLGSRLQFPDTLPYTTTAKLPARVAGGLSYELPLKLVAHLDASYTDWSVTRGIEGQKDPMESSFRLGAGAEWIPDAASFNYFKRLPLRAGVFYERTPYRFRGYNVNDIGVSLGTSVLIPAPVRSRPPSTVDLAMVWGRMGSTKNGLIQENYFQIHLAATFSDRWFIRRKYD
;
A
#
# COMPACT_ATOMS: atom_id res chain seq x y z
N MET A 1 11.88 -9.56 -7.08
CA MET A 1 10.68 -10.03 -6.36
C MET A 1 9.45 -9.48 -7.06
N LEU A 2 8.40 -10.28 -7.26
CA LEU A 2 7.12 -9.81 -7.80
C LEU A 2 6.11 -9.70 -6.67
N HIS A 3 5.47 -8.54 -6.53
CA HIS A 3 4.41 -8.33 -5.55
C HIS A 3 3.41 -7.27 -6.03
N PRO A 4 2.16 -7.28 -5.55
CA PRO A 4 1.23 -6.18 -5.79
C PRO A 4 1.78 -4.88 -5.17
N TYR A 5 1.83 -3.81 -5.96
CA TYR A 5 2.21 -2.47 -5.50
C TYR A 5 0.98 -1.69 -5.01
N THR A 6 -0.11 -1.74 -5.78
CA THR A 6 -1.39 -1.12 -5.42
C THR A 6 -2.53 -2.04 -5.78
N SER A 7 -3.60 -1.95 -5.01
CA SER A 7 -4.89 -2.57 -5.32
C SER A 7 -5.97 -1.50 -5.34
N ARG A 8 -6.90 -1.63 -6.28
CA ARG A 8 -8.09 -0.79 -6.43
C ARG A 8 -9.30 -1.71 -6.44
N ASN A 9 -10.21 -1.54 -5.50
CA ASN A 9 -11.50 -2.21 -5.49
C ASN A 9 -12.51 -1.35 -4.73
N TYR A 10 -13.43 -0.71 -5.45
CA TYR A 10 -14.51 0.05 -4.84
C TYR A 10 -15.76 0.03 -5.72
N GLN A 11 -16.90 0.28 -5.09
CA GLN A 11 -18.18 0.48 -5.76
C GLN A 11 -18.99 1.53 -4.99
N PHE A 12 -19.39 2.58 -5.68
CA PHE A 12 -20.28 3.62 -5.17
C PHE A 12 -21.57 3.64 -5.98
N SER A 13 -22.69 3.84 -5.30
CA SER A 13 -23.99 4.09 -5.94
C SER A 13 -24.66 5.25 -5.22
N LYS A 14 -25.27 6.15 -5.99
CA LYS A 14 -26.05 7.27 -5.48
C LYS A 14 -27.34 7.37 -6.28
N GLU A 15 -28.45 7.52 -5.58
CA GLU A 15 -29.75 7.79 -6.17
C GLU A 15 -30.25 9.16 -5.72
N GLY A 16 -31.03 9.84 -6.56
CA GLY A 16 -31.65 11.11 -6.19
C GLY A 16 -32.64 11.62 -7.23
N GLY A 17 -33.35 12.69 -6.88
CA GLY A 17 -34.21 13.42 -7.82
C GLY A 17 -33.40 14.30 -8.77
N VAL A 18 -33.95 14.56 -9.95
CA VAL A 18 -33.36 15.49 -10.93
C VAL A 18 -33.81 16.91 -10.59
N SER A 19 -32.88 17.84 -10.42
CA SER A 19 -33.21 19.24 -10.10
C SER A 19 -34.06 19.85 -11.22
N GLY A 20 -35.24 20.36 -10.86
CA GLY A 20 -36.20 20.94 -11.80
C GLY A 20 -37.22 19.95 -12.39
N ASN A 21 -37.17 18.66 -12.04
CA ASN A 21 -38.19 17.67 -12.41
C ASN A 21 -38.41 16.66 -11.28
N ASP A 22 -39.46 16.89 -10.48
CA ASP A 22 -39.81 16.06 -9.32
C ASP A 22 -40.28 14.64 -9.71
N SER A 23 -40.60 14.42 -10.98
CA SER A 23 -40.98 13.11 -11.52
C SER A 23 -39.79 12.34 -12.11
N ALA A 24 -38.58 12.90 -12.13
CA ALA A 24 -37.41 12.23 -12.67
C ALA A 24 -36.42 11.87 -11.55
N SER A 25 -35.85 10.67 -11.65
CA SER A 25 -34.79 10.19 -10.77
C SER A 25 -33.54 9.88 -11.56
N TYR A 26 -32.39 9.96 -10.89
CA TYR A 26 -31.12 9.50 -11.43
C TYR A 26 -30.50 8.46 -10.50
N ARG A 27 -29.81 7.49 -11.10
CA ARG A 27 -28.91 6.56 -10.43
C ARG A 27 -27.52 6.74 -11.02
N TRP A 28 -26.57 7.12 -10.18
CA TRP A 28 -25.17 7.24 -10.51
C TRP A 28 -24.39 6.09 -9.86
N GLY A 29 -23.67 5.32 -10.66
CA GLY A 29 -22.80 4.25 -10.22
C GLY A 29 -21.36 4.50 -10.63
N LYS A 30 -20.41 4.19 -9.75
CA LYS A 30 -18.98 4.21 -10.08
C LYS A 30 -18.28 3.02 -9.44
N ALA A 31 -17.62 2.21 -10.24
CA ALA A 31 -16.83 1.07 -9.78
C ALA A 31 -15.42 1.14 -10.35
N GLY A 32 -14.44 0.67 -9.58
CA GLY A 32 -13.06 0.61 -10.05
C GLY A 32 -12.34 -0.62 -9.54
N THR A 33 -11.67 -1.33 -10.44
CA THR A 33 -10.92 -2.57 -10.14
C THR A 33 -9.52 -2.53 -10.76
N GLY A 34 -8.64 -3.42 -10.29
CA GLY A 34 -7.29 -3.60 -10.84
C GLY A 34 -6.20 -3.09 -9.90
N GLY A 35 -5.04 -2.75 -10.45
CA GLY A 35 -3.89 -2.37 -9.65
C GLY A 35 -2.59 -2.40 -10.44
N LEU A 36 -1.50 -2.06 -9.77
CA LEU A 36 -0.14 -2.19 -10.29
C LEU A 36 0.58 -3.33 -9.58
N ASN A 37 1.37 -4.07 -10.34
CA ASN A 37 2.34 -5.02 -9.85
C ASN A 37 3.74 -4.39 -9.93
N GLU A 38 4.61 -4.80 -9.03
CA GLU A 38 6.00 -4.39 -8.98
C GLU A 38 6.91 -5.60 -9.16
N LEU A 39 7.70 -5.59 -10.23
CA LEU A 39 8.84 -6.50 -10.41
C LEU A 39 10.12 -5.77 -10.02
N SER A 40 10.69 -6.14 -8.89
CA SER A 40 11.89 -5.50 -8.33
C SER A 40 13.15 -6.35 -8.46
N TRP A 41 14.28 -5.68 -8.64
CA TRP A 41 15.63 -6.23 -8.50
C TRP A 41 16.44 -5.26 -7.64
N MET A 42 17.06 -5.78 -6.59
CA MET A 42 17.78 -4.98 -5.59
C MET A 42 19.10 -5.66 -5.26
N ASN A 43 20.16 -4.87 -5.16
CA ASN A 43 21.48 -5.35 -4.76
C ASN A 43 22.09 -4.42 -3.70
N GLY A 44 22.94 -5.00 -2.87
CA GLY A 44 23.69 -4.27 -1.87
C GLY A 44 25.13 -4.73 -1.80
N VAL A 45 26.01 -3.80 -1.49
CA VAL A 45 27.43 -4.03 -1.30
C VAL A 45 27.86 -3.45 0.05
N ARG A 46 28.63 -4.24 0.80
CA ARG A 46 29.29 -3.78 2.01
C ARG A 46 30.57 -3.03 1.61
N VAL A 47 30.56 -1.72 1.75
CA VAL A 47 31.70 -0.85 1.40
C VAL A 47 32.66 -0.66 2.57
N HIS A 48 32.17 -0.82 3.79
CA HIS A 48 32.93 -0.79 5.04
C HIS A 48 32.35 -1.85 5.98
N PRO A 49 33.10 -2.43 6.95
CA PRO A 49 32.55 -3.38 7.92
C PRO A 49 31.21 -2.94 8.56
N ASP A 50 31.10 -1.64 8.82
CA ASP A 50 29.93 -1.03 9.44
C ASP A 50 28.98 -0.35 8.43
N LEU A 51 29.32 -0.22 7.15
CA LEU A 51 28.50 0.50 6.14
C LEU A 51 28.17 -0.40 4.94
N SER A 52 26.89 -0.52 4.65
CA SER A 52 26.38 -1.17 3.45
C SER A 52 25.56 -0.19 2.62
N LEU A 53 25.80 -0.17 1.32
CA LEU A 53 25.05 0.61 0.34
C LEU A 53 24.21 -0.34 -0.51
N GLY A 54 23.03 0.11 -0.92
CA GLY A 54 22.12 -0.65 -1.74
C GLY A 54 21.49 0.21 -2.83
N PHE A 55 21.12 -0.44 -3.92
CA PHE A 55 20.36 0.16 -5.00
C PHE A 55 19.33 -0.85 -5.50
N GLY A 56 18.23 -0.33 -6.01
CA GLY A 56 17.13 -1.14 -6.53
C GLY A 56 16.49 -0.50 -7.74
N PHE A 57 16.08 -1.35 -8.67
CA PHE A 57 15.27 -1.01 -9.83
C PHE A 57 14.00 -1.83 -9.80
N SER A 58 12.89 -1.17 -10.09
CA SER A 58 11.58 -1.80 -10.10
C SER A 58 10.82 -1.40 -11.35
N TYR A 59 10.23 -2.37 -12.03
CA TYR A 59 9.28 -2.12 -13.11
C TYR A 59 7.85 -2.24 -12.56
N LEU A 60 7.11 -1.15 -12.68
CA LEU A 60 5.72 -1.04 -12.29
C LEU A 60 4.85 -1.26 -13.53
N PHE A 61 3.94 -2.23 -13.46
CA PHE A 61 3.06 -2.56 -14.57
C PHE A 61 1.72 -3.08 -14.08
N GLY A 62 0.67 -2.83 -14.83
CA GLY A 62 -0.65 -3.35 -14.52
C GLY A 62 -1.74 -2.61 -15.25
N SER A 63 -2.97 -3.04 -15.01
CA SER A 63 -4.14 -2.37 -15.59
C SER A 63 -5.17 -2.07 -14.53
N MET A 64 -5.85 -0.94 -14.70
CA MET A 64 -6.99 -0.52 -13.89
C MET A 64 -8.19 -0.33 -14.81
N GLN A 65 -9.36 -0.72 -14.33
CA GLN A 65 -10.62 -0.46 -15.01
C GLN A 65 -11.47 0.47 -14.13
N GLU A 66 -12.12 1.43 -14.77
CA GLU A 66 -13.13 2.29 -14.15
C GLU A 66 -14.41 2.21 -14.97
N ASP A 67 -15.49 1.83 -14.30
CA ASP A 67 -16.84 1.78 -14.86
C ASP A 67 -17.68 2.88 -14.19
N LEU A 68 -18.19 3.79 -15.00
CA LEU A 68 -19.12 4.85 -14.61
C LEU A 68 -20.46 4.58 -15.27
N SER A 69 -21.54 4.52 -14.49
CA SER A 69 -22.90 4.40 -15.00
C SER A 69 -23.75 5.56 -14.52
N ILE A 70 -24.56 6.11 -15.43
CA ILE A 70 -25.54 7.14 -15.12
C ILE A 70 -26.85 6.70 -15.76
N GLN A 71 -27.85 6.43 -14.95
CA GLN A 71 -29.20 6.13 -15.38
C GLN A 71 -30.12 7.27 -14.97
N LEU A 72 -31.00 7.67 -15.88
CA LEU A 72 -32.02 8.70 -15.71
C LEU A 72 -33.35 8.08 -16.08
N ASP A 73 -34.29 8.09 -15.14
CA ASP A 73 -35.61 7.49 -15.31
C ASP A 73 -36.71 8.51 -14.96
N GLU A 74 -37.67 8.70 -15.85
CA GLU A 74 -38.91 9.44 -15.55
C GLU A 74 -39.99 8.51 -14.97
N ALA A 75 -40.75 8.99 -13.99
CA ALA A 75 -41.79 8.26 -13.27
C ALA A 75 -42.96 7.79 -14.16
N ASN A 76 -43.13 8.43 -15.32
CA ASN A 76 -44.15 8.05 -16.31
C ASN A 76 -43.68 6.88 -17.23
N GLY A 77 -42.44 6.41 -17.09
CA GLY A 77 -41.84 5.35 -17.90
C GLY A 77 -41.61 5.70 -19.38
N ARG A 78 -41.85 6.94 -19.80
CA ARG A 78 -41.75 7.38 -21.20
C ARG A 78 -40.32 7.67 -21.63
N PHE A 79 -39.46 8.03 -20.68
CA PHE A 79 -38.06 8.34 -20.93
C PHE A 79 -37.17 7.63 -19.90
N SER A 80 -36.33 6.75 -20.40
CA SER A 80 -35.21 6.16 -19.65
C SER A 80 -33.96 6.31 -20.52
N SER A 81 -32.90 6.83 -19.91
CA SER A 81 -31.61 6.99 -20.55
C SER A 81 -30.53 6.41 -19.65
N SER A 82 -29.65 5.60 -20.21
CA SER A 82 -28.49 5.06 -19.50
C SER A 82 -27.23 5.41 -20.25
N THR A 83 -26.22 5.94 -19.56
CA THR A 83 -24.87 6.13 -20.10
C THR A 83 -23.90 5.29 -19.28
N VAL A 84 -23.12 4.46 -19.97
CA VAL A 84 -22.06 3.67 -19.35
C VAL A 84 -20.74 4.07 -19.97
N THR A 85 -19.77 4.49 -19.16
CA THR A 85 -18.40 4.76 -19.60
C THR A 85 -17.49 3.76 -18.94
N ARG A 86 -16.71 3.01 -19.72
CA ARG A 86 -15.69 2.09 -19.26
C ARG A 86 -14.33 2.56 -19.74
N SER A 87 -13.45 2.90 -18.81
CA SER A 87 -12.07 3.29 -19.10
C SER A 87 -11.12 2.22 -18.61
N ARG A 88 -10.30 1.68 -19.51
CA ARG A 88 -9.21 0.76 -19.17
C ARG A 88 -7.88 1.49 -19.30
N TYR A 89 -7.16 1.58 -18.19
CA TYR A 89 -5.84 2.18 -18.09
C TYR A 89 -4.80 1.08 -18.01
N THR A 90 -3.81 1.06 -18.88
CA THR A 90 -2.66 0.15 -18.83
C THR A 90 -1.40 0.97 -18.56
N TRP A 91 -0.75 0.71 -17.44
CA TRP A 91 0.37 1.52 -16.96
C TRP A 91 1.70 0.78 -17.06
N GLY A 92 2.76 1.53 -17.36
CA GLY A 92 4.15 1.07 -17.32
C GLY A 92 5.09 2.16 -16.82
N GLY A 93 6.08 1.80 -16.01
CA GLY A 93 7.12 2.73 -15.60
C GLY A 93 8.21 2.10 -14.76
N VAL A 94 9.34 2.81 -14.65
CA VAL A 94 10.51 2.35 -13.90
C VAL A 94 10.68 3.21 -12.65
N LYS A 95 10.88 2.58 -11.51
CA LYS A 95 11.20 3.20 -10.23
C LYS A 95 12.63 2.80 -9.85
N ALA A 96 13.36 3.74 -9.24
CA ALA A 96 14.68 3.49 -8.70
C ALA A 96 14.72 3.87 -7.22
N GLN A 97 15.52 3.14 -6.45
CA GLN A 97 15.70 3.39 -5.03
C GLN A 97 17.16 3.20 -4.62
N LEU A 98 17.60 3.98 -3.64
CA LEU A 98 18.93 3.96 -3.06
C LEU A 98 18.81 3.80 -1.55
N GLY A 99 19.63 2.94 -0.97
CA GLY A 99 19.65 2.67 0.46
C GLY A 99 21.05 2.71 1.04
N ALA A 100 21.17 3.14 2.29
CA ALA A 100 22.39 2.99 3.06
C ALA A 100 22.04 2.53 4.47
N VAL A 101 22.80 1.59 5.00
CA VAL A 101 22.64 1.06 6.35
C VAL A 101 24.01 1.09 7.04
N TYR A 102 24.04 1.71 8.21
CA TYR A 102 25.21 1.76 9.08
C TYR A 102 24.94 0.97 10.37
N ARG A 103 25.77 -0.03 10.65
CA ARG A 103 25.67 -0.87 11.85
C ARG A 103 26.93 -0.72 12.67
N ARG A 104 26.82 -0.07 13.82
CA ARG A 104 27.93 0.10 14.77
C ARG A 104 27.84 -0.92 15.89
N THR A 105 28.94 -1.61 16.15
CA THR A 105 29.08 -2.46 17.34
C THR A 105 29.46 -1.59 18.53
N LEU A 106 28.63 -1.57 19.58
CA LEU A 106 28.90 -0.79 20.80
C LEU A 106 29.64 -1.62 21.85
N ALA A 107 29.26 -2.89 21.98
CA ALA A 107 29.88 -3.88 22.85
C ALA A 107 29.53 -5.29 22.33
N GLU A 108 30.02 -6.33 23.00
CA GLU A 108 29.66 -7.70 22.64
C GLU A 108 28.13 -7.87 22.61
N LYS A 109 27.59 -8.25 21.44
CA LYS A 109 26.15 -8.46 21.19
C LYS A 109 25.26 -7.22 21.43
N LYS A 110 25.81 -6.01 21.30
CA LYS A 110 25.04 -4.75 21.33
C LYS A 110 25.32 -3.95 20.07
N TYR A 111 24.28 -3.71 19.27
CA TYR A 111 24.40 -3.01 18.00
C TYR A 111 23.50 -1.78 17.97
N LEU A 112 24.04 -0.71 17.39
CA LEU A 112 23.27 0.46 17.00
C LEU A 112 23.22 0.48 15.47
N ASN A 113 22.02 0.43 14.91
CA ASN A 113 21.80 0.49 13.48
C ASN A 113 21.17 1.83 13.13
N SER A 114 21.56 2.38 11.99
CA SER A 114 20.88 3.48 11.33
C SER A 114 20.73 3.16 9.85
N GLY A 115 19.64 3.63 9.25
CA GLY A 115 19.37 3.40 7.84
C GLY A 115 18.67 4.58 7.21
N ILE A 116 18.93 4.77 5.92
CA ILE A 116 18.21 5.71 5.06
C ILE A 116 17.86 5.02 3.75
N ASN A 117 16.68 5.32 3.23
CA ASN A 117 16.18 4.88 1.94
C ASN A 117 15.61 6.07 1.19
N LEU A 118 15.97 6.18 -0.09
CA LEU A 118 15.50 7.21 -1.00
C LEU A 118 14.85 6.51 -2.20
N GLU A 119 13.55 6.67 -2.34
CA GLU A 119 12.80 6.27 -3.52
C GLU A 119 12.66 7.49 -4.44
N LEU A 120 13.16 7.37 -5.67
CA LEU A 120 13.12 8.47 -6.63
C LEU A 120 11.73 8.59 -7.24
N GLY A 121 11.24 9.82 -7.37
CA GLY A 121 10.00 10.10 -8.08
C GLY A 121 10.09 9.68 -9.55
N THR A 122 9.01 9.15 -10.09
CA THR A 122 8.98 8.61 -11.46
C THR A 122 7.69 8.97 -12.17
N LYS A 123 7.72 8.90 -13.50
CA LYS A 123 6.55 9.07 -14.36
C LYS A 123 6.10 7.70 -14.85
N LEU A 124 4.83 7.38 -14.63
CA LEU A 124 4.17 6.25 -15.27
C LEU A 124 3.55 6.73 -16.57
N GLN A 125 3.77 5.96 -17.63
CA GLN A 125 3.10 6.15 -18.92
C GLN A 125 1.90 5.21 -18.96
N GLY A 126 0.76 5.73 -19.39
CA GLY A 126 -0.50 5.00 -19.40
C GLY A 126 -1.16 5.07 -20.77
N ASP A 127 -1.57 3.92 -21.28
CA ASP A 127 -2.47 3.84 -22.43
C ASP A 127 -3.90 3.69 -21.92
N VAL A 128 -4.80 4.54 -22.40
CA VAL A 128 -6.21 4.52 -22.04
C VAL A 128 -7.04 4.12 -23.23
N VAL A 129 -7.94 3.16 -23.02
CA VAL A 129 -9.01 2.85 -23.96
C VAL A 129 -10.32 3.11 -23.27
N GLN A 130 -11.05 4.10 -23.75
CA GLN A 130 -12.36 4.47 -23.23
C GLN A 130 -13.46 4.01 -24.18
N TYR A 131 -14.42 3.29 -23.62
CA TYR A 131 -15.65 2.87 -24.26
C TYR A 131 -16.80 3.65 -23.64
N ARG A 132 -17.67 4.23 -24.48
CA ARG A 132 -18.90 4.86 -24.01
C ARG A 132 -20.09 4.14 -24.64
N GLY A 133 -21.08 3.84 -23.84
CA GLY A 133 -22.39 3.26 -24.16
C GLY A 133 -23.47 4.28 -23.86
N TYR A 134 -24.47 4.49 -24.72
CA TYR A 134 -25.71 5.12 -24.26
C TYR A 134 -26.96 4.44 -24.82
N THR A 135 -27.99 4.38 -23.99
CA THR A 135 -29.30 3.86 -24.33
C THR A 135 -30.30 5.00 -24.22
N LEU A 136 -31.13 5.19 -25.24
CA LEU A 136 -32.27 6.13 -25.22
C LEU A 136 -33.55 5.31 -25.47
N GLY A 137 -34.39 5.16 -24.44
CA GLY A 137 -35.50 4.20 -24.49
C GLY A 137 -35.01 2.75 -24.57
N SER A 138 -35.46 1.97 -25.55
CA SER A 138 -35.08 0.56 -25.75
C SER A 138 -33.90 0.34 -26.72
N ARG A 139 -33.35 1.40 -27.31
CA ARG A 139 -32.27 1.29 -28.30
C ARG A 139 -30.90 1.48 -27.64
N LEU A 140 -30.10 0.42 -27.66
CA LEU A 140 -28.67 0.48 -27.35
C LEU A 140 -27.95 1.15 -28.52
N GLN A 141 -27.32 2.29 -28.25
CA GLN A 141 -26.35 2.88 -29.16
C GLN A 141 -24.97 2.63 -28.58
N PHE A 142 -24.05 2.11 -29.40
CA PHE A 142 -22.67 1.89 -29.03
C PHE A 142 -21.81 3.05 -29.55
N PRO A 143 -21.48 4.04 -28.71
CA PRO A 143 -20.46 5.01 -29.02
C PRO A 143 -19.07 4.41 -29.16
N ASP A 144 -18.29 5.26 -29.81
CA ASP A 144 -16.90 5.23 -30.18
C ASP A 144 -15.90 4.68 -29.13
N THR A 145 -14.78 4.17 -29.63
CA THR A 145 -13.61 3.81 -28.83
C THR A 145 -12.58 4.93 -28.96
N LEU A 146 -12.24 5.59 -27.86
CA LEU A 146 -11.28 6.69 -27.83
C LEU A 146 -9.98 6.21 -27.15
N PRO A 147 -8.94 5.88 -27.93
CA PRO A 147 -7.62 5.62 -27.38
C PRO A 147 -6.86 6.94 -27.16
N TYR A 148 -6.23 7.08 -26.00
CA TYR A 148 -5.32 8.20 -25.73
C TYR A 148 -4.23 7.81 -24.72
N THR A 149 -3.12 8.55 -24.73
CA THR A 149 -2.04 8.38 -23.76
C THR A 149 -2.18 9.36 -22.62
N THR A 150 -1.86 8.92 -21.41
CA THR A 150 -1.82 9.74 -20.20
C THR A 150 -0.52 9.49 -19.43
N THR A 151 -0.23 10.36 -18.47
CA THR A 151 0.91 10.20 -17.57
C THR A 151 0.50 10.43 -16.13
N ALA A 152 0.95 9.56 -15.23
CA ALA A 152 0.85 9.75 -13.79
C ALA A 152 2.24 10.01 -13.21
N LYS A 153 2.34 10.87 -12.19
CA LYS A 153 3.61 11.13 -11.49
C LYS A 153 3.56 10.52 -10.12
N LEU A 154 4.51 9.63 -9.83
CA LEU A 154 4.75 9.12 -8.48
C LEU A 154 5.76 10.02 -7.76
N PRO A 155 5.49 10.39 -6.50
CA PRO A 155 6.36 11.28 -5.75
C PRO A 155 7.64 10.57 -5.30
N ALA A 156 8.66 11.37 -4.98
CA ALA A 156 9.83 10.86 -4.27
C ALA A 156 9.50 10.65 -2.79
N ARG A 157 10.14 9.65 -2.19
CA ARG A 157 10.01 9.33 -0.76
C ARG A 157 11.37 9.18 -0.13
N VAL A 158 11.55 9.78 1.04
CA VAL A 158 12.71 9.56 1.90
C VAL A 158 12.24 8.91 3.19
N ALA A 159 12.93 7.87 3.62
CA ALA A 159 12.67 7.19 4.88
C ALA A 159 13.99 6.95 5.60
N GLY A 160 13.97 7.04 6.93
CA GLY A 160 15.12 6.75 7.75
C GLY A 160 14.70 6.15 9.07
N GLY A 161 15.62 5.46 9.73
CA GLY A 161 15.36 4.84 11.02
C GLY A 161 16.62 4.57 11.81
N LEU A 162 16.43 4.46 13.12
CA LEU A 162 17.44 4.09 14.10
C LEU A 162 16.94 2.86 14.85
N SER A 163 17.82 1.91 15.15
CA SER A 163 17.49 0.81 16.04
C SER A 163 18.63 0.42 16.97
N TYR A 164 18.26 -0.02 18.16
CA TYR A 164 19.15 -0.63 19.13
C TYR A 164 18.82 -2.11 19.25
N GLU A 165 19.82 -2.96 19.03
CA GLU A 165 19.65 -4.40 18.88
C GLU A 165 20.50 -5.17 19.90
N LEU A 166 19.81 -6.01 20.66
CA LEU A 166 20.31 -7.11 21.47
C LEU A 166 19.83 -8.40 20.80
N PRO A 167 20.69 -9.12 20.05
CA PRO A 167 20.29 -10.30 19.29
C PRO A 167 19.57 -11.33 20.17
N LEU A 168 18.48 -11.88 19.63
CA LEU A 168 17.64 -12.89 20.30
C LEU A 168 17.02 -12.44 21.63
N LYS A 169 16.98 -11.13 21.91
CA LYS A 169 16.43 -10.60 23.16
C LYS A 169 15.57 -9.36 22.97
N LEU A 170 16.11 -8.29 22.38
CA LEU A 170 15.40 -7.01 22.25
C LEU A 170 15.85 -6.26 21.02
N VAL A 171 14.91 -5.70 20.26
CA VAL A 171 15.18 -4.68 19.25
C VAL A 171 14.22 -3.54 19.48
N ALA A 172 14.73 -2.33 19.73
CA ALA A 172 13.92 -1.12 19.80
C ALA A 172 14.26 -0.23 18.59
N HIS A 173 13.27 0.39 17.96
CA HIS A 173 13.47 1.20 16.77
C HIS A 173 12.59 2.45 16.74
N LEU A 174 13.08 3.45 16.03
CA LEU A 174 12.39 4.68 15.65
C LEU A 174 12.54 4.85 14.15
N ASP A 175 11.45 5.18 13.47
CA ASP A 175 11.42 5.40 12.02
C ASP A 175 10.68 6.68 11.67
N ALA A 176 11.09 7.29 10.56
CA ALA A 176 10.47 8.46 9.99
C ALA A 176 10.44 8.33 8.46
N SER A 177 9.36 8.77 7.84
CA SER A 177 9.30 8.90 6.38
C SER A 177 8.55 10.13 5.93
N TYR A 178 8.98 10.68 4.81
CA TYR A 178 8.42 11.87 4.18
C TYR A 178 8.24 11.60 2.69
N THR A 179 7.06 11.96 2.17
CA THR A 179 6.72 11.83 0.75
C THR A 179 6.02 13.10 0.30
N ASP A 180 6.51 13.73 -0.76
CA ASP A 180 5.89 14.94 -1.30
C ASP A 180 4.83 14.61 -2.36
N TRP A 181 3.57 14.43 -1.96
CA TRP A 181 2.48 14.14 -2.91
C TRP A 181 1.99 15.37 -3.70
N SER A 182 2.51 16.58 -3.44
CA SER A 182 2.05 17.80 -4.15
C SER A 182 2.41 17.81 -5.63
N VAL A 183 3.44 17.03 -6.00
CA VAL A 183 3.89 16.82 -7.38
C VAL A 183 3.08 15.77 -8.13
N THR A 184 2.28 14.98 -7.41
CA THR A 184 1.44 13.93 -7.96
C THR A 184 0.41 14.54 -8.91
N ARG A 185 0.15 13.81 -9.98
CA ARG A 185 -0.91 14.11 -10.94
C ARG A 185 -1.78 12.87 -11.03
N GLY A 186 -3.09 13.06 -10.99
CA GLY A 186 -4.06 12.00 -11.11
C GLY A 186 -3.95 11.28 -12.46
N ILE A 187 -4.70 10.19 -12.59
CA ILE A 187 -4.72 9.28 -13.75
C ILE A 187 -5.03 10.03 -15.06
N GLU A 188 -5.79 11.11 -15.00
CA GLU A 188 -6.15 11.97 -16.15
C GLU A 188 -5.34 13.29 -16.20
N GLY A 189 -4.20 13.35 -15.50
CA GLY A 189 -3.32 14.53 -15.48
C GLY A 189 -3.80 15.70 -14.61
N GLN A 190 -4.98 15.59 -14.00
CA GLN A 190 -5.51 16.61 -13.10
C GLN A 190 -4.65 16.71 -11.82
N LYS A 191 -4.52 17.93 -11.29
CA LYS A 191 -3.83 18.16 -10.02
C LYS A 191 -4.76 17.74 -8.88
N ASP A 192 -4.49 16.58 -8.29
CA ASP A 192 -5.12 16.22 -7.03
C ASP A 192 -4.58 17.16 -5.93
N PRO A 193 -5.46 17.69 -5.05
CA PRO A 193 -5.06 18.58 -3.96
C PRO A 193 -4.40 17.80 -2.81
N MET A 194 -3.38 17.00 -3.12
CA MET A 194 -2.60 16.24 -2.16
C MET A 194 -1.45 17.09 -1.61
N GLU A 195 -1.19 16.95 -0.31
CA GLU A 195 -0.05 17.57 0.37
C GLU A 195 1.04 16.55 0.69
N SER A 196 2.21 17.03 1.12
CA SER A 196 3.25 16.16 1.64
C SER A 196 2.77 15.35 2.84
N SER A 197 3.03 14.05 2.82
CA SER A 197 2.76 13.14 3.93
C SER A 197 4.01 12.95 4.77
N PHE A 198 3.83 12.79 6.08
CA PHE A 198 4.91 12.49 7.01
C PHE A 198 4.45 11.46 8.02
N ARG A 199 5.28 10.44 8.26
CA ARG A 199 4.99 9.35 9.18
C ARG A 199 6.14 9.19 10.17
N LEU A 200 5.80 9.00 11.43
CA LEU A 200 6.69 8.62 12.52
C LEU A 200 6.23 7.30 13.11
N GLY A 201 7.18 6.42 13.39
CA GLY A 201 6.97 5.15 14.04
C GLY A 201 7.95 4.93 15.18
N ALA A 202 7.49 4.25 16.22
CA ALA A 202 8.32 3.75 17.30
C ALA A 202 7.85 2.36 17.69
N GLY A 203 8.77 1.42 17.88
CA GLY A 203 8.41 0.05 18.20
C GLY A 203 9.52 -0.73 18.86
N ALA A 204 9.14 -1.88 19.42
CA ALA A 204 10.05 -2.82 20.01
C ALA A 204 9.62 -4.27 19.75
N GLU A 205 10.61 -5.13 19.54
CA GLU A 205 10.48 -6.58 19.57
C GLU A 205 11.21 -7.10 20.80
N TRP A 206 10.54 -7.92 21.60
CA TRP A 206 11.11 -8.58 22.77
C TRP A 206 10.92 -10.09 22.68
N ILE A 207 12.00 -10.83 22.89
CA ILE A 207 11.99 -12.29 23.00
C ILE A 207 12.37 -12.63 24.44
N PRO A 208 11.45 -13.19 25.24
CA PRO A 208 11.71 -13.46 26.67
C PRO A 208 12.94 -14.34 26.90
N ASP A 209 13.00 -15.48 26.20
CA ASP A 209 14.11 -16.43 26.25
C ASP A 209 14.09 -17.32 24.99
N ALA A 210 14.95 -16.98 24.03
CA ALA A 210 15.07 -17.72 22.77
C ALA A 210 15.56 -19.17 22.94
N ALA A 211 16.23 -19.50 24.05
CA ALA A 211 16.75 -20.83 24.33
C ALA A 211 15.82 -21.68 25.21
N SER A 212 14.69 -21.12 25.66
CA SER A 212 13.79 -21.79 26.60
C SER A 212 13.15 -23.05 26.01
N PHE A 213 12.99 -24.08 26.84
CA PHE A 213 12.13 -25.22 26.49
C PHE A 213 10.64 -24.85 26.45
N ASN A 214 10.24 -23.79 27.16
CA ASN A 214 8.88 -23.27 27.10
C ASN A 214 8.64 -22.58 25.75
N TYR A 215 7.68 -23.08 24.98
CA TYR A 215 7.30 -22.55 23.67
C TYR A 215 6.98 -21.05 23.71
N PHE A 216 6.18 -20.59 24.68
CA PHE A 216 5.74 -19.20 24.76
C PHE A 216 6.88 -18.22 25.06
N LYS A 217 7.95 -18.67 25.73
CA LYS A 217 9.12 -17.83 26.02
C LYS A 217 10.00 -17.59 24.79
N ARG A 218 9.85 -18.41 23.74
CA ARG A 218 10.57 -18.27 22.47
C ARG A 218 9.85 -17.40 21.46
N LEU A 219 8.58 -17.04 21.71
CA LEU A 219 7.80 -16.25 20.78
C LEU A 219 8.22 -14.78 20.86
N PRO A 220 8.56 -14.14 19.72
CA PRO A 220 8.78 -12.69 19.70
C PRO A 220 7.46 -11.99 19.95
N LEU A 221 7.47 -11.01 20.86
CA LEU A 221 6.39 -10.09 21.11
C LEU A 221 6.77 -8.73 20.54
N ARG A 222 5.94 -8.19 19.66
CA ARG A 222 6.14 -6.89 19.02
C ARG A 222 5.07 -5.92 19.46
N ALA A 223 5.48 -4.71 19.79
CA ALA A 223 4.59 -3.60 20.08
C ALA A 223 5.11 -2.34 19.39
N GLY A 224 4.20 -1.49 18.91
CA GLY A 224 4.57 -0.26 18.24
C GLY A 224 3.46 0.78 18.26
N VAL A 225 3.84 2.01 18.00
CA VAL A 225 2.95 3.16 17.85
C VAL A 225 3.37 3.94 16.62
N PHE A 226 2.42 4.59 15.97
CA PHE A 226 2.73 5.46 14.84
C PHE A 226 1.81 6.68 14.80
N TYR A 227 2.32 7.71 14.16
CA TYR A 227 1.62 8.92 13.80
C TYR A 227 1.89 9.21 12.33
N GLU A 228 0.85 9.46 11.55
CA GLU A 228 0.95 9.81 10.14
C GLU A 228 0.10 11.06 9.85
N ARG A 229 0.73 12.08 9.28
CA ARG A 229 0.00 13.11 8.54
C ARG A 229 -0.19 12.59 7.12
N THR A 230 -1.43 12.25 6.80
CA THR A 230 -1.79 11.72 5.47
C THR A 230 -1.65 12.83 4.41
N PRO A 231 -1.55 12.47 3.12
CA PRO A 231 -1.52 13.48 2.06
C PRO A 231 -2.87 14.16 1.81
N TYR A 232 -3.94 13.75 2.50
CA TYR A 232 -5.29 14.23 2.26
C TYR A 232 -5.61 15.48 3.08
N ARG A 233 -6.21 16.47 2.41
CA ARG A 233 -6.87 17.61 3.03
C ARG A 233 -8.36 17.56 2.80
N PHE A 234 -9.12 17.81 3.86
CA PHE A 234 -10.56 17.97 3.78
C PHE A 234 -10.96 19.30 4.40
N ARG A 235 -11.65 20.14 3.62
CA ARG A 235 -12.08 21.50 4.03
C ARG A 235 -10.96 22.36 4.64
N GLY A 236 -9.73 22.22 4.11
CA GLY A 236 -8.57 22.98 4.59
C GLY A 236 -7.88 22.40 5.83
N TYR A 237 -8.37 21.29 6.41
CA TYR A 237 -7.72 20.63 7.54
C TYR A 237 -7.00 19.35 7.12
N ASN A 238 -5.89 19.07 7.81
CA ASN A 238 -5.12 17.84 7.60
C ASN A 238 -5.83 16.64 8.23
N VAL A 239 -5.82 15.53 7.51
CA VAL A 239 -6.28 14.24 8.03
C VAL A 239 -5.05 13.53 8.61
N ASN A 240 -5.08 13.28 9.92
CA ASN A 240 -4.00 12.58 10.63
C ASN A 240 -4.46 11.18 11.02
N ASP A 241 -3.56 10.21 10.97
CA ASP A 241 -3.76 8.85 11.44
C ASP A 241 -2.83 8.56 12.62
N ILE A 242 -3.38 7.93 13.65
CA ILE A 242 -2.65 7.56 14.86
C ILE A 242 -3.08 6.16 15.24
N GLY A 243 -2.12 5.28 15.51
CA GLY A 243 -2.44 3.91 15.86
C GLY A 243 -1.37 3.24 16.70
N VAL A 244 -1.75 2.08 17.20
CA VAL A 244 -0.92 1.16 17.94
C VAL A 244 -0.98 -0.21 17.28
N SER A 245 0.12 -0.95 17.35
CA SER A 245 0.23 -2.28 16.78
C SER A 245 0.78 -3.27 17.79
N LEU A 246 0.24 -4.48 17.80
CA LEU A 246 0.75 -5.62 18.55
C LEU A 246 0.94 -6.79 17.59
N GLY A 247 1.98 -7.61 17.80
CA GLY A 247 2.18 -8.77 16.95
C GLY A 247 3.09 -9.83 17.55
N THR A 248 3.04 -11.03 16.97
CA THR A 248 3.89 -12.16 17.35
C THR A 248 4.13 -13.07 16.15
N SER A 249 5.20 -13.86 16.21
CA SER A 249 5.50 -14.90 15.23
C SER A 249 5.40 -16.26 15.88
N VAL A 250 4.42 -17.06 15.46
CA VAL A 250 4.24 -18.44 15.85
C VAL A 250 5.22 -19.29 15.04
N LEU A 251 6.15 -19.95 15.73
CA LEU A 251 7.12 -20.87 15.12
C LEU A 251 6.47 -22.23 14.95
N ILE A 252 6.36 -22.71 13.71
CA ILE A 252 5.90 -24.06 13.40
C ILE A 252 7.14 -24.96 13.32
N PRO A 253 7.31 -25.92 14.26
CA PRO A 253 8.46 -26.81 14.24
C PRO A 253 8.46 -27.65 12.97
N ALA A 254 9.58 -27.70 12.27
CA ALA A 254 9.76 -28.64 11.18
C ALA A 254 10.01 -30.05 11.75
N PRO A 255 9.44 -31.11 11.15
CA PRO A 255 9.65 -32.51 11.61
C PRO A 255 11.11 -32.98 11.49
N VAL A 256 11.96 -32.24 10.77
CA VAL A 256 13.38 -32.54 10.58
C VAL A 256 14.21 -31.37 11.09
N ARG A 257 15.14 -31.61 12.03
CA ARG A 257 16.04 -30.58 12.61
C ARG A 257 16.82 -29.76 11.57
N SER A 258 17.04 -30.31 10.37
CA SER A 258 17.79 -29.69 9.28
C SER A 258 16.96 -28.70 8.43
N ARG A 259 15.65 -28.58 8.68
CA ARG A 259 14.77 -27.64 7.97
C ARG A 259 14.54 -26.39 8.82
N PRO A 260 14.65 -25.18 8.23
CA PRO A 260 14.21 -23.96 8.91
C PRO A 260 12.73 -24.07 9.29
N PRO A 261 12.32 -23.59 10.48
CA PRO A 261 10.92 -23.61 10.88
C PRO A 261 10.11 -22.69 9.97
N SER A 262 8.89 -23.11 9.64
CA SER A 262 7.90 -22.20 9.05
C SER A 262 7.39 -21.25 10.12
N THR A 263 7.01 -20.04 9.76
CA THR A 263 6.44 -19.06 10.69
C THR A 263 5.05 -18.65 10.27
N VAL A 264 4.19 -18.40 11.25
CA VAL A 264 2.93 -17.69 11.06
C VAL A 264 2.98 -16.43 11.89
N ASP A 265 2.94 -15.28 11.23
CA ASP A 265 2.94 -13.97 11.85
C ASP A 265 1.49 -13.50 12.04
N LEU A 266 1.20 -13.09 13.28
CA LEU A 266 -0.07 -12.51 13.68
C LEU A 266 0.21 -11.07 14.07
N ALA A 267 -0.50 -10.11 13.48
CA ALA A 267 -0.45 -8.73 13.91
C ALA A 267 -1.85 -8.14 14.02
N MET A 268 -2.04 -7.25 14.98
CA MET A 268 -3.25 -6.48 15.20
C MET A 268 -2.88 -5.00 15.21
N VAL A 269 -3.66 -4.18 14.52
CA VAL A 269 -3.49 -2.73 14.49
C VAL A 269 -4.81 -2.09 14.89
N TRP A 270 -4.74 -1.17 15.84
CA TRP A 270 -5.88 -0.36 16.24
C TRP A 270 -5.52 1.11 16.09
N GLY A 271 -6.35 1.87 15.39
CA GLY A 271 -6.05 3.26 15.10
C GLY A 271 -7.26 4.10 14.77
N ARG A 272 -6.99 5.39 14.60
CA ARG A 272 -7.96 6.42 14.28
C ARG A 272 -7.36 7.35 13.24
N MET A 273 -8.07 7.47 12.12
CA MET A 273 -7.78 8.42 11.06
C MET A 273 -8.81 9.55 11.06
N GLY A 274 -8.34 10.79 10.89
CA GLY A 274 -9.18 11.98 10.86
C GLY A 274 -9.65 12.47 12.24
N SER A 275 -10.67 13.32 12.24
CA SER A 275 -11.24 13.94 13.43
C SER A 275 -12.71 14.26 13.17
N THR A 276 -13.52 14.47 14.21
CA THR A 276 -14.88 15.00 14.09
C THR A 276 -14.93 16.53 14.13
N LYS A 277 -13.80 17.18 14.50
CA LYS A 277 -13.72 18.65 14.56
C LYS A 277 -13.81 19.26 13.16
N ASN A 278 -14.41 20.44 13.06
CA ASN A 278 -14.53 21.19 11.80
C ASN A 278 -15.29 20.44 10.67
N GLY A 279 -16.17 19.50 11.06
CA GLY A 279 -16.93 18.68 10.10
C GLY A 279 -16.07 17.72 9.30
N LEU A 280 -14.89 17.36 9.81
CA LEU A 280 -14.08 16.26 9.31
C LEU A 280 -14.78 14.92 9.62
N ILE A 281 -14.44 13.91 8.82
CA ILE A 281 -14.85 12.53 9.07
C ILE A 281 -13.76 11.87 9.91
N GLN A 282 -14.18 11.13 10.93
CA GLN A 282 -13.30 10.29 11.73
C GLN A 282 -13.60 8.82 11.44
N GLU A 283 -12.55 8.06 11.14
CA GLU A 283 -12.60 6.63 10.97
C GLU A 283 -11.82 5.97 12.10
N ASN A 284 -12.46 5.05 12.81
CA ASN A 284 -11.78 4.16 13.76
C ASN A 284 -11.70 2.78 13.11
N TYR A 285 -10.51 2.19 13.08
CA TYR A 285 -10.30 0.92 12.41
C TYR A 285 -9.58 -0.06 13.32
N PHE A 286 -9.88 -1.34 13.11
CA PHE A 286 -9.19 -2.46 13.72
C PHE A 286 -8.83 -3.45 12.61
N GLN A 287 -7.55 -3.77 12.47
CA GLN A 287 -7.02 -4.62 11.42
C GLN A 287 -6.34 -5.84 12.04
N ILE A 288 -6.57 -7.00 11.45
CA ILE A 288 -5.86 -8.24 11.76
C ILE A 288 -5.08 -8.66 10.52
N HIS A 289 -3.78 -8.88 10.69
CA HIS A 289 -2.90 -9.37 9.64
C HIS A 289 -2.43 -10.78 9.99
N LEU A 290 -2.52 -11.66 8.99
CA LEU A 290 -2.00 -13.03 9.02
C LEU A 290 -1.00 -13.15 7.89
N ALA A 291 0.24 -13.52 8.20
CA ALA A 291 1.22 -13.89 7.19
C ALA A 291 1.81 -15.25 7.52
N ALA A 292 2.11 -16.04 6.49
CA ALA A 292 2.73 -17.35 6.65
C ALA A 292 3.97 -17.42 5.77
N THR A 293 5.11 -17.77 6.36
CA THR A 293 6.35 -18.02 5.64
C THR A 293 6.64 -19.51 5.70
N PHE A 294 6.58 -20.15 4.54
CA PHE A 294 6.97 -21.55 4.38
C PHE A 294 8.43 -21.60 3.95
N SER A 295 9.29 -22.04 4.85
CA SER A 295 10.71 -22.18 4.56
C SER A 295 10.99 -23.61 4.11
N ASP A 296 11.42 -23.80 2.85
CA ASP A 296 11.90 -25.09 2.36
C ASP A 296 13.27 -24.96 1.67
N ARG A 297 14.08 -26.01 1.76
CA ARG A 297 15.38 -26.07 1.09
C ARG A 297 15.20 -26.74 -0.27
N TRP A 298 15.17 -25.95 -1.34
CA TRP A 298 15.24 -26.48 -2.69
C TRP A 298 16.67 -26.93 -3.03
N PHE A 299 16.80 -28.03 -3.78
CA PHE A 299 18.08 -28.57 -4.28
C PHE A 299 19.04 -29.17 -3.23
N ILE A 300 18.53 -29.99 -2.30
CA ILE A 300 19.41 -30.89 -1.54
C ILE A 300 19.93 -31.98 -2.50
N ARG A 301 21.17 -31.85 -2.97
CA ARG A 301 21.84 -32.94 -3.71
C ARG A 301 21.90 -34.17 -2.81
N ARG A 302 21.20 -35.24 -3.18
CA ARG A 302 21.32 -36.54 -2.52
C ARG A 302 22.74 -37.05 -2.77
N LYS A 303 23.48 -37.34 -1.69
CA LYS A 303 24.66 -38.20 -1.80
C LYS A 303 24.12 -39.62 -2.02
N TYR A 304 24.46 -40.23 -3.13
CA TYR A 304 24.36 -41.67 -3.32
C TYR A 304 25.69 -42.24 -2.84
N ASP A 305 25.64 -43.23 -1.93
CA ASP A 305 26.80 -44.05 -1.55
C ASP A 305 27.09 -45.09 -2.63
#